data_AF-A0A971K474-F1
#
_entry.id   AF-A0A971K474-F1
#
_cell.length_a   1.000
_cell.length_b   1.000
_cell.length_c   1.000
_cell.angle_alpha   90.00
_cell.angle_beta   90.00
_cell.angle_gamma   90.00
#
_symmetry.space_group_name_H-M   'P 1'
#
loop_
_entity.id
_entity.type
_entity.pdbx_description
1 polymer ?
#
loop_
_entity_poly.entity_id
_entity_poly.type
_entity_poly.pdbx_seq_one_letter_code
_entity_poly.pdbx_strand_id
1 'polypeptide(L)'
;KIKKQGFYGKFIIISGYEKIEFFKRAISCQVSDYLLKPISKDKLIDKLHEIDIQKKQLQETILLKLKMCMLQNTHTGDIRLSNTDISYLLPFRYVALCVISGVRNTQINWIYNTLSPYFEQIYFFRQGKNIIFLFNFSVELNKSKIYHILNMCFSNVSLNVGVSRVQSVSRLTEEINSNMNSTLFYEALIELLLSILPIKPEDLKEIREHIQYVSSTFMYILKAVMNDNGIEDYMEHLLKKTTSLTMAYTLAFLEIAAYYFVIFGNEIEPEPLKKKYTYHLQRIADFSSFKNVIKEVIKNFWSNDETVEHPHSGYSNKVYQCILYIRQNYFKDLSLEELAEQVNLNPSYLSSIFKKEVGMTFLQYLQDIRLKKACDLLKNSPDLTVESISSHVGFRTPSYFYKVFRAHYGISPNKWRFKKLFQE
;
A
#
# COMPACT_ATOMS: atom_id res chain seq x y z
N LYS A 1 -15.39 26.96 -22.05
CA LYS A 1 -16.41 27.23 -21.00
C LYS A 1 -16.62 26.00 -20.12
N ILE A 2 -17.01 24.87 -20.71
CA ILE A 2 -17.28 23.60 -20.00
C ILE A 2 -16.08 23.11 -19.15
N LYS A 3 -14.85 23.10 -19.69
CA LYS A 3 -13.63 22.80 -18.89
C LYS A 3 -13.41 23.74 -17.70
N LYS A 4 -13.72 25.04 -17.85
CA LYS A 4 -13.60 26.03 -16.76
C LYS A 4 -14.67 25.82 -15.68
N GLN A 5 -15.71 25.05 -15.97
CA GLN A 5 -16.76 24.66 -15.02
C GLN A 5 -16.46 23.31 -14.35
N GLY A 6 -15.24 22.79 -14.48
CA GLY A 6 -14.82 21.56 -13.78
C GLY A 6 -15.18 20.26 -14.51
N PHE A 7 -15.53 20.31 -15.79
CA PHE A 7 -15.70 19.08 -16.57
C PHE A 7 -14.34 18.51 -17.02
N TYR A 8 -14.03 17.30 -16.56
CA TYR A 8 -12.76 16.60 -16.83
C TYR A 8 -12.82 15.63 -18.04
N GLY A 9 -13.91 15.62 -18.79
CA GLY A 9 -14.05 14.75 -19.97
C GLY A 9 -13.23 15.19 -21.17
N LYS A 10 -13.02 14.25 -22.10
CA LYS A 10 -12.36 14.47 -23.39
C LYS A 10 -13.36 15.05 -24.39
N PHE A 11 -12.89 15.93 -25.28
CA PHE A 11 -13.72 16.55 -26.31
C PHE A 11 -13.24 16.11 -27.67
N ILE A 12 -14.15 15.74 -28.56
CA ILE A 12 -13.88 15.57 -29.99
C ILE A 12 -14.71 16.65 -30.70
N ILE A 13 -14.08 17.45 -31.54
CA ILE A 13 -14.78 18.40 -32.39
C ILE A 13 -14.98 17.77 -33.76
N ILE A 14 -16.23 17.77 -34.26
CA ILE A 14 -16.55 17.34 -35.62
C ILE A 14 -16.99 18.58 -36.41
N SER A 15 -16.26 18.94 -37.46
CA SER A 15 -16.45 20.21 -38.17
C SER A 15 -16.42 20.03 -39.69
N GLY A 16 -17.25 20.78 -40.41
CA GLY A 16 -17.15 20.91 -41.87
C GLY A 16 -16.16 21.99 -42.32
N TYR A 17 -15.53 22.70 -41.37
CA TYR A 17 -14.62 23.79 -41.67
C TYR A 17 -13.17 23.33 -41.58
N GLU A 18 -12.47 23.37 -42.71
CA GLU A 18 -11.04 23.05 -42.83
C GLU A 18 -10.12 24.25 -42.51
N LYS A 19 -10.68 25.35 -41.99
CA LYS A 19 -9.89 26.54 -41.68
C LYS A 19 -8.92 26.26 -40.53
N ILE A 20 -7.63 26.50 -40.79
CA ILE A 20 -6.51 26.35 -39.84
C ILE A 20 -6.77 27.09 -38.52
N GLU A 21 -7.46 28.23 -38.56
CA GLU A 21 -7.80 29.01 -37.36
C GLU A 21 -8.66 28.22 -36.36
N PHE A 22 -9.64 27.46 -36.84
CA PHE A 22 -10.49 26.64 -35.99
C PHE A 22 -9.72 25.45 -35.41
N PHE A 23 -8.83 24.85 -36.20
CA PHE A 23 -7.95 23.79 -35.73
C PHE A 23 -6.99 24.29 -34.63
N LYS A 24 -6.35 25.44 -34.84
CA LYS A 24 -5.49 26.09 -33.82
C LYS A 24 -6.25 26.39 -32.54
N ARG A 25 -7.51 26.84 -32.65
CA ARG A 25 -8.38 27.12 -31.50
C ARG A 25 -8.81 25.84 -30.78
N ALA A 26 -9.02 24.73 -31.50
CA ALA A 26 -9.29 23.43 -30.89
C ALA A 26 -8.10 22.93 -30.07
N ILE A 27 -6.87 23.05 -30.61
CA ILE A 27 -5.64 22.72 -29.90
C ILE A 27 -5.45 23.59 -28.66
N SER A 28 -5.64 24.90 -28.75
CA SER A 28 -5.51 25.80 -27.59
C SER A 28 -6.53 25.50 -26.49
N CYS A 29 -7.70 24.94 -26.85
CA CYS A 29 -8.69 24.44 -25.91
C CYS A 29 -8.39 23.01 -25.39
N GLN A 30 -7.29 22.40 -25.82
CA GLN A 30 -6.87 21.03 -25.49
C GLN A 30 -7.95 19.98 -25.82
N VAL A 31 -8.60 20.13 -26.98
CA VAL A 31 -9.53 19.14 -27.51
C VAL A 31 -8.74 17.87 -27.86
N SER A 32 -9.35 16.71 -27.66
CA SER A 32 -8.71 15.41 -27.84
C SER A 32 -8.55 15.03 -29.30
N ASP A 33 -9.51 15.42 -30.15
CA ASP A 33 -9.36 15.29 -31.61
C ASP A 33 -10.23 16.32 -32.36
N TYR A 34 -9.83 16.64 -33.59
CA TYR A 34 -10.58 17.50 -34.52
C TYR A 34 -10.82 16.74 -35.83
N LEU A 35 -12.06 16.32 -36.04
CA LEU A 35 -12.47 15.47 -37.14
C LEU A 35 -13.22 16.29 -38.20
N LEU A 36 -12.83 16.13 -39.47
CA LEU A 36 -13.47 16.79 -40.60
C LEU A 36 -14.67 15.99 -41.12
N LYS A 37 -15.73 16.70 -41.50
CA LYS A 37 -16.85 16.12 -42.25
C LYS A 37 -16.49 16.00 -43.74
N PRO A 38 -16.95 14.95 -44.44
CA PRO A 38 -17.74 13.82 -43.91
C PRO A 38 -16.85 12.84 -43.13
N ILE A 39 -17.36 12.35 -41.99
CA ILE A 39 -16.71 11.31 -41.20
C ILE A 39 -17.52 10.01 -41.28
N SER A 40 -16.85 8.90 -41.56
CA SER A 40 -17.48 7.58 -41.51
C SER A 40 -17.72 7.15 -40.05
N LYS A 41 -18.74 6.31 -39.85
CA LYS A 41 -19.05 5.72 -38.54
C LYS A 41 -17.84 4.97 -37.97
N ASP A 42 -17.17 4.18 -38.81
CA ASP A 42 -16.01 3.37 -38.40
C ASP A 42 -14.86 4.26 -37.90
N LYS A 43 -14.55 5.34 -38.63
CA LYS A 43 -13.50 6.28 -38.22
C LYS A 43 -13.83 6.99 -36.91
N LEU A 44 -15.10 7.27 -36.63
CA LEU A 44 -15.50 7.83 -35.34
C LEU A 44 -15.40 6.78 -34.21
N ILE A 45 -15.81 5.53 -34.47
CA ILE A 45 -15.69 4.41 -33.53
C ILE A 45 -14.23 4.17 -33.16
N ASP A 46 -13.33 4.11 -34.14
CA ASP A 46 -11.88 3.93 -33.92
C ASP A 46 -11.32 5.03 -33.02
N LYS A 47 -11.74 6.28 -33.23
CA LYS A 47 -11.31 7.42 -32.41
C LYS A 47 -11.87 7.38 -31.00
N LEU A 48 -13.10 6.92 -30.82
CA LEU A 48 -13.66 6.72 -29.48
C LEU A 48 -12.93 5.59 -28.74
N HIS A 49 -12.58 4.49 -29.42
CA HIS A 49 -11.77 3.41 -28.85
C HIS A 49 -10.37 3.88 -28.45
N GLU A 50 -9.69 4.65 -29.30
CA GLU A 50 -8.38 5.24 -29.00
C GLU A 50 -8.43 6.07 -27.70
N ILE A 51 -9.46 6.91 -27.56
CA ILE A 51 -9.66 7.74 -26.37
C ILE A 51 -9.99 6.91 -25.14
N ASP A 52 -10.79 5.86 -25.27
CA ASP A 52 -11.12 4.96 -24.15
C ASP A 52 -9.88 4.24 -23.61
N ILE A 53 -9.01 3.77 -24.51
CA ILE A 53 -7.72 3.16 -24.13
C ILE A 53 -6.85 4.17 -23.37
N GLN A 54 -6.66 5.38 -23.91
CA GLN A 54 -5.89 6.43 -23.24
C GLN A 54 -6.48 6.81 -21.87
N LYS A 55 -7.81 6.80 -21.75
CA LYS A 55 -8.53 7.08 -20.51
C LYS A 55 -8.23 6.01 -19.46
N LYS A 56 -8.32 4.73 -19.83
CA LYS A 56 -8.02 3.59 -18.94
C LYS A 56 -6.56 3.62 -18.46
N GLN A 57 -5.62 3.83 -19.38
CA GLN A 57 -4.19 3.97 -19.08
C GLN A 57 -3.90 5.09 -18.06
N LEU A 58 -4.53 6.25 -18.27
CA LEU A 58 -4.40 7.37 -17.34
C LEU A 58 -5.01 7.04 -15.97
N GLN A 59 -6.20 6.42 -15.94
CA GLN A 59 -6.83 5.99 -14.69
C GLN A 59 -5.95 4.98 -13.93
N GLU A 60 -5.42 3.96 -14.60
CA GLU A 60 -4.53 2.96 -14.00
C GLU A 60 -3.25 3.61 -13.47
N THR A 61 -2.66 4.54 -14.22
CA THR A 61 -1.48 5.30 -13.81
C THR A 61 -1.74 6.11 -12.55
N ILE A 62 -2.85 6.87 -12.51
CA ILE A 62 -3.21 7.69 -11.35
C ILE A 62 -3.54 6.79 -10.15
N LEU A 63 -4.28 5.70 -10.38
CA LEU A 63 -4.65 4.73 -9.37
C LEU A 63 -3.41 4.05 -8.75
N LEU A 64 -2.39 3.75 -9.56
CA LEU A 64 -1.12 3.22 -9.09
C LEU A 64 -0.37 4.23 -8.22
N LYS A 65 -0.27 5.49 -8.65
CA LYS A 65 0.33 6.55 -7.83
C LYS A 65 -0.41 6.70 -6.51
N LEU A 66 -1.75 6.69 -6.54
CA LEU A 66 -2.58 6.78 -5.34
C LEU A 66 -2.32 5.60 -4.41
N LYS A 67 -2.25 4.37 -4.96
CA LYS A 67 -1.87 3.16 -4.22
C LYS A 67 -0.53 3.34 -3.52
N MET A 68 0.48 3.85 -4.21
CA MET A 68 1.82 4.06 -3.65
C MET A 68 1.78 5.09 -2.51
N CYS A 69 1.11 6.22 -2.69
CA CYS A 69 0.97 7.24 -1.66
C CYS A 69 0.13 6.78 -0.45
N MET A 70 -0.87 5.92 -0.65
CA MET A 70 -1.75 5.47 0.43
C MET A 70 -1.24 4.23 1.19
N LEU A 71 -0.62 3.27 0.50
CA LEU A 71 -0.37 1.92 1.03
C LEU A 71 1.09 1.59 1.25
N GLN A 72 2.01 2.29 0.58
CA GLN A 72 3.44 2.05 0.69
C GLN A 72 4.03 3.20 1.49
N ASN A 73 4.49 2.93 2.72
CA ASN A 73 5.26 3.86 3.57
C ASN A 73 6.64 4.22 2.96
N THR A 74 6.72 4.37 1.65
CA THR A 74 7.89 4.82 0.91
C THR A 74 7.83 6.33 0.82
N HIS A 75 8.91 7.02 1.17
CA HIS A 75 9.07 8.45 0.87
C HIS A 75 8.84 8.68 -0.62
N THR A 76 7.66 9.20 -0.97
CA THR A 76 7.27 9.54 -2.34
C THR A 76 7.79 10.91 -2.73
N GLY A 77 9.08 11.18 -2.51
CA GLY A 77 9.69 12.48 -2.85
C GLY A 77 9.45 12.90 -4.30
N ASP A 78 9.28 11.92 -5.20
CA ASP A 78 9.10 12.13 -6.64
C ASP A 78 7.71 11.77 -7.20
N ILE A 79 6.82 11.12 -6.43
CA ILE A 79 5.48 10.78 -6.91
C ILE A 79 4.54 11.95 -6.64
N ARG A 80 4.41 12.83 -7.62
CA ARG A 80 3.43 13.92 -7.57
C ARG A 80 2.08 13.43 -8.10
N LEU A 81 1.08 13.45 -7.22
CA LEU A 81 -0.34 13.40 -7.57
C LEU A 81 -0.87 14.83 -7.56
N SER A 82 -1.36 15.30 -8.69
CA SER A 82 -2.02 16.60 -8.73
C SER A 82 -3.45 16.49 -8.19
N ASN A 83 -4.01 17.60 -7.71
CA ASN A 83 -5.42 17.66 -7.32
C ASN A 83 -6.35 17.28 -8.49
N THR A 84 -5.93 17.57 -9.72
CA THR A 84 -6.64 17.17 -10.94
C THR A 84 -6.62 15.67 -11.16
N ASP A 85 -5.52 14.98 -10.84
CA ASP A 85 -5.44 13.52 -10.93
C ASP A 85 -6.40 12.86 -9.94
N ILE A 86 -6.37 13.32 -8.68
CA ILE A 86 -7.23 12.77 -7.63
C ILE A 86 -8.70 13.06 -7.93
N SER A 87 -9.06 14.27 -8.37
CA SER A 87 -10.45 14.62 -8.72
C SER A 87 -10.95 13.84 -9.94
N TYR A 88 -10.05 13.51 -10.87
CA TYR A 88 -10.37 12.69 -12.03
C TYR A 88 -10.63 11.23 -11.65
N LEU A 89 -9.84 10.68 -10.72
CA LEU A 89 -9.99 9.32 -10.24
C LEU A 89 -11.13 9.17 -9.22
N LEU A 90 -11.33 10.15 -8.36
CA LEU A 90 -12.29 10.17 -7.26
C LEU A 90 -13.23 11.40 -7.40
N PRO A 91 -14.15 11.39 -8.37
CA PRO A 91 -15.02 12.51 -8.68
C PRO A 91 -16.10 12.78 -7.62
N PHE A 92 -16.40 11.82 -6.75
CA PHE A 92 -17.41 11.97 -5.72
C PHE A 92 -16.83 12.51 -4.41
N ARG A 93 -17.67 13.11 -3.58
CA ARG A 93 -17.22 13.90 -2.42
C ARG A 93 -16.50 13.09 -1.34
N TYR A 94 -16.94 11.85 -1.10
CA TYR A 94 -16.49 11.06 0.04
C TYR A 94 -15.70 9.83 -0.39
N VAL A 95 -14.76 9.42 0.46
CA VAL A 95 -13.90 8.26 0.23
C VAL A 95 -13.76 7.44 1.52
N ALA A 96 -13.67 6.12 1.36
CA ALA A 96 -13.35 5.19 2.44
C ALA A 96 -12.53 4.01 1.92
N LEU A 97 -11.65 3.47 2.76
CA LEU A 97 -10.92 2.24 2.51
C LEU A 97 -11.55 1.08 3.28
N CYS A 98 -11.58 -0.09 2.65
CA CYS A 98 -11.99 -1.34 3.26
C CYS A 98 -10.93 -2.40 2.97
N VAL A 99 -10.38 -3.02 4.01
CA VAL A 99 -9.43 -4.14 3.87
C VAL A 99 -10.16 -5.41 4.25
N ILE A 100 -10.14 -6.39 3.35
CA ILE A 100 -10.74 -7.71 3.54
C ILE A 100 -9.64 -8.76 3.47
N SER A 101 -9.52 -9.59 4.50
CA SER A 101 -8.59 -10.73 4.52
C SER A 101 -9.26 -12.01 4.04
N GLY A 102 -8.48 -12.89 3.39
CA GLY A 102 -8.91 -14.24 3.02
C GLY A 102 -9.70 -14.35 1.71
N VAL A 103 -9.67 -13.33 0.86
CA VAL A 103 -10.43 -13.33 -0.41
C VAL A 103 -9.68 -14.12 -1.49
N ARG A 104 -10.35 -15.12 -2.09
CA ARG A 104 -9.81 -15.84 -3.25
C ARG A 104 -10.01 -15.03 -4.53
N ASN A 105 -9.14 -15.23 -5.52
CA ASN A 105 -9.23 -14.55 -6.83
C ASN A 105 -10.59 -14.70 -7.51
N THR A 106 -11.19 -15.89 -7.41
CA THR A 106 -12.49 -16.20 -7.99
C THR A 106 -13.63 -15.40 -7.36
N GLN A 107 -13.44 -14.83 -6.16
CA GLN A 107 -14.46 -14.08 -5.43
C GLN A 107 -14.43 -12.58 -5.72
N ILE A 108 -13.38 -12.05 -6.35
CA ILE A 108 -13.19 -10.59 -6.51
C ILE A 108 -14.30 -9.98 -7.35
N ASN A 109 -14.60 -10.55 -8.52
CA ASN A 109 -15.65 -10.04 -9.40
C ASN A 109 -17.02 -10.13 -8.74
N TRP A 110 -17.27 -11.20 -7.97
CA TRP A 110 -18.50 -11.35 -7.20
C TRP A 110 -18.61 -10.26 -6.12
N ILE A 111 -17.56 -10.01 -5.34
CA ILE A 111 -17.51 -8.94 -4.34
C ILE A 111 -17.77 -7.58 -5.00
N TYR A 112 -17.08 -7.28 -6.10
CA TYR A 112 -17.27 -6.03 -6.84
C TYR A 112 -18.73 -5.85 -7.29
N ASN A 113 -19.31 -6.87 -7.94
CA ASN A 113 -20.69 -6.83 -8.44
C ASN A 113 -21.71 -6.70 -7.31
N THR A 114 -21.41 -7.23 -6.12
CA THR A 114 -22.29 -7.13 -4.95
C THR A 114 -22.22 -5.75 -4.30
N LEU A 115 -21.06 -5.07 -4.38
CA LEU A 115 -20.85 -3.74 -3.79
C LEU A 115 -21.18 -2.58 -4.73
N SER A 116 -21.11 -2.78 -6.05
CA SER A 116 -21.33 -1.73 -7.06
C SER A 116 -22.71 -1.04 -7.01
N PRO A 117 -23.79 -1.64 -6.48
CA PRO A 117 -25.05 -0.92 -6.29
C PRO A 117 -25.00 0.13 -5.17
N TYR A 118 -24.05 0.03 -4.24
CA TYR A 118 -23.97 0.86 -3.04
C TYR A 118 -22.94 1.99 -3.13
N PHE A 119 -21.98 1.87 -4.04
CA PHE A 119 -20.90 2.84 -4.21
C PHE A 119 -20.76 3.16 -5.70
N GLU A 120 -20.79 4.45 -6.03
CA GLU A 120 -20.73 4.92 -7.40
C GLU A 120 -19.40 4.59 -8.08
N GLN A 121 -18.33 4.51 -7.30
CA GLN A 121 -17.02 4.15 -7.81
C GLN A 121 -16.23 3.30 -6.82
N ILE A 122 -15.74 2.17 -7.32
CA ILE A 122 -14.99 1.18 -6.54
C ILE A 122 -13.70 0.86 -7.28
N TYR A 123 -12.59 1.01 -6.58
CA TYR A 123 -11.30 0.46 -6.97
C TYR A 123 -10.89 -0.62 -5.99
N PHE A 124 -10.03 -1.53 -6.42
CA PHE A 124 -9.44 -2.49 -5.50
C PHE A 124 -7.98 -2.75 -5.80
N PHE A 125 -7.25 -3.11 -4.75
CA PHE A 125 -5.83 -3.44 -4.80
C PHE A 125 -5.60 -4.75 -4.08
N ARG A 126 -4.76 -5.60 -4.67
CA ARG A 126 -4.23 -6.75 -3.97
C ARG A 126 -2.98 -6.39 -3.16
N GLN A 127 -2.93 -6.89 -1.94
CA GLN A 127 -1.76 -6.87 -1.05
C GLN A 127 -1.68 -8.22 -0.31
N GLY A 128 -0.92 -9.17 -0.87
CA GLY A 128 -0.89 -10.55 -0.39
C GLY A 128 -2.25 -11.27 -0.56
N LYS A 129 -2.74 -11.91 0.50
CA LYS A 129 -4.11 -12.47 0.64
C LYS A 129 -5.18 -11.43 0.94
N ASN A 130 -4.79 -10.18 1.21
CA ASN A 130 -5.73 -9.11 1.49
C ASN A 130 -6.14 -8.41 0.18
N ILE A 131 -7.39 -7.97 0.16
CA ILE A 131 -7.92 -7.07 -0.87
C ILE A 131 -8.36 -5.78 -0.22
N ILE A 132 -7.89 -4.69 -0.79
CA ILE A 132 -8.15 -3.35 -0.32
C ILE A 132 -9.09 -2.70 -1.32
N PHE A 133 -10.32 -2.42 -0.91
CA PHE A 133 -11.29 -1.66 -1.68
C PHE A 133 -11.21 -0.19 -1.32
N LEU A 134 -11.23 0.66 -2.34
CA LEU A 134 -11.35 2.11 -2.25
C LEU A 134 -12.71 2.51 -2.80
N PHE A 135 -13.59 2.92 -1.90
CA PHE A 135 -14.94 3.37 -2.22
C PHE A 135 -14.94 4.89 -2.39
N ASN A 136 -15.53 5.39 -3.46
CA ASN A 136 -15.78 6.80 -3.68
C ASN A 136 -17.25 7.01 -4.02
N PHE A 137 -17.90 7.88 -3.25
CA PHE A 137 -19.36 7.99 -3.23
C PHE A 137 -19.83 9.40 -2.87
N SER A 138 -21.04 9.76 -3.32
CA SER A 138 -21.55 11.14 -3.21
C SER A 138 -22.26 11.44 -1.90
N VAL A 139 -22.91 10.43 -1.31
CA VAL A 139 -23.74 10.55 -0.10
C VAL A 139 -22.91 10.37 1.15
N GLU A 140 -23.13 11.19 2.19
CA GLU A 140 -22.43 11.02 3.45
C GLU A 140 -22.84 9.72 4.16
N LEU A 141 -21.96 8.74 4.09
CA LEU A 141 -22.03 7.52 4.86
C LEU A 141 -21.13 7.65 6.08
N ASN A 142 -21.52 7.03 7.18
CA ASN A 142 -20.62 6.80 8.31
C ASN A 142 -20.10 5.35 8.25
N LYS A 143 -19.09 5.08 9.06
CA LYS A 143 -18.44 3.77 9.15
C LYS A 143 -19.43 2.63 9.47
N SER A 144 -20.41 2.86 10.33
CA SER A 144 -21.41 1.85 10.69
C SER A 144 -22.36 1.49 9.54
N LYS A 145 -22.76 2.47 8.71
CA LYS A 145 -23.54 2.20 7.49
C LYS A 145 -22.75 1.37 6.49
N ILE A 146 -21.45 1.64 6.33
CA ILE A 146 -20.59 0.82 5.46
C ILE A 146 -20.50 -0.61 5.98
N TYR A 147 -20.27 -0.82 7.28
CA TYR A 147 -20.32 -2.17 7.87
C TYR A 147 -21.67 -2.85 7.67
N HIS A 148 -22.78 -2.13 7.80
CA HIS A 148 -24.10 -2.69 7.53
C HIS A 148 -24.24 -3.18 6.08
N ILE A 149 -23.79 -2.38 5.10
CA ILE A 149 -23.76 -2.79 3.68
C ILE A 149 -22.91 -4.05 3.51
N LEU A 150 -21.69 -4.08 4.06
CA LEU A 150 -20.79 -5.22 3.95
C LEU A 150 -21.41 -6.48 4.58
N ASN A 151 -22.05 -6.35 5.75
CA ASN A 151 -22.73 -7.46 6.42
C ASN A 151 -23.94 -7.98 5.63
N MET A 152 -24.72 -7.10 5.00
CA MET A 152 -25.81 -7.53 4.11
C MET A 152 -25.25 -8.30 2.90
N CYS A 153 -24.20 -7.77 2.27
CA CYS A 153 -23.57 -8.35 1.09
C CYS A 153 -22.88 -9.70 1.37
N PHE A 154 -22.32 -9.87 2.57
CA PHE A 154 -21.46 -11.01 2.93
C PHE A 154 -22.01 -11.83 4.09
N SER A 155 -23.32 -11.77 4.36
CA SER A 155 -23.97 -12.50 5.47
C SER A 155 -23.66 -14.00 5.51
N ASN A 156 -23.40 -14.61 4.35
CA ASN A 156 -23.10 -16.04 4.19
C ASN A 156 -21.59 -16.35 4.07
N VAL A 157 -20.72 -15.36 4.25
CA VAL A 157 -19.27 -15.52 4.13
C VAL A 157 -18.59 -14.94 5.36
N SER A 158 -17.88 -15.78 6.11
CA SER A 158 -17.04 -15.31 7.22
C SER A 158 -15.82 -14.58 6.65
N LEU A 159 -15.89 -13.25 6.58
CA LEU A 159 -14.79 -12.39 6.15
C LEU A 159 -14.36 -11.52 7.32
N ASN A 160 -13.05 -11.44 7.54
CA ASN A 160 -12.47 -10.42 8.40
C ASN A 160 -12.37 -9.13 7.60
N VAL A 161 -12.96 -8.06 8.13
CA VAL A 161 -13.17 -6.80 7.42
C VAL A 161 -12.79 -5.65 8.33
N GLY A 162 -11.98 -4.73 7.80
CA GLY A 162 -11.68 -3.47 8.46
C GLY A 162 -12.01 -2.29 7.55
N VAL A 163 -12.80 -1.35 8.07
CA VAL A 163 -13.21 -0.14 7.33
C VAL A 163 -12.57 1.09 7.98
N SER A 164 -12.01 1.99 7.17
CA SER A 164 -11.52 3.27 7.67
C SER A 164 -12.66 4.20 8.08
N ARG A 165 -12.32 5.38 8.63
CA ARG A 165 -13.25 6.50 8.62
C ARG A 165 -13.63 6.90 7.19
N VAL A 166 -14.79 7.53 7.07
CA VAL A 166 -15.19 8.22 5.84
C VAL A 166 -14.61 9.63 5.90
N GLN A 167 -13.95 10.06 4.82
CA GLN A 167 -13.42 11.41 4.71
C GLN A 167 -13.73 12.04 3.35
N SER A 168 -13.57 13.36 3.23
CA SER A 168 -13.70 14.02 1.94
C SER A 168 -12.49 13.75 1.05
N VAL A 169 -12.70 13.72 -0.26
CA VAL A 169 -11.61 13.63 -1.25
C VAL A 169 -10.65 14.81 -1.15
N SER A 170 -11.15 16.00 -0.77
CA SER A 170 -10.31 17.17 -0.52
C SER A 170 -9.30 16.93 0.61
N ARG A 171 -9.75 16.32 1.72
CA ARG A 171 -8.88 16.01 2.87
C ARG A 171 -7.89 14.91 2.54
N LEU A 172 -8.30 13.88 1.78
CA LEU A 172 -7.37 12.87 1.26
C LEU A 172 -6.26 13.52 0.40
N THR A 173 -6.64 14.48 -0.43
CA THR A 173 -5.71 15.20 -1.30
C THR A 173 -4.69 16.01 -0.48
N GLU A 174 -5.14 16.68 0.57
CA GLU A 174 -4.27 17.40 1.52
C GLU A 174 -3.31 16.44 2.25
N GLU A 175 -3.79 15.29 2.74
CA GLU A 175 -2.95 14.28 3.39
C GLU A 175 -1.84 13.79 2.45
N ILE A 176 -2.20 13.42 1.22
CA ILE A 176 -1.23 12.94 0.20
C ILE A 176 -0.19 14.01 -0.13
N ASN A 177 -0.63 15.26 -0.35
CA ASN A 177 0.26 16.36 -0.74
C ASN A 177 1.17 16.83 0.40
N SER A 178 0.79 16.60 1.65
CA SER A 178 1.58 16.97 2.82
C SER A 178 2.69 15.96 3.17
N ASN A 179 2.90 14.93 2.34
CA ASN A 179 3.77 13.77 2.61
C ASN A 179 3.44 13.07 3.94
N MET A 180 2.20 13.21 4.42
CA MET A 180 1.70 12.46 5.56
C MET A 180 1.26 11.08 5.08
N ASN A 181 1.65 10.03 5.81
CA ASN A 181 1.16 8.68 5.55
C ASN A 181 -0.38 8.69 5.59
N SER A 182 -1.04 8.10 4.59
CA SER A 182 -2.50 8.07 4.55
C SER A 182 -3.04 7.35 5.80
N THR A 183 -3.79 8.10 6.61
CA THR A 183 -4.35 7.61 7.86
C THR A 183 -5.45 6.57 7.62
N LEU A 184 -6.11 6.62 6.46
CA LEU A 184 -7.20 5.72 6.10
C LEU A 184 -6.75 4.26 6.05
N PHE A 185 -5.61 3.98 5.41
CA PHE A 185 -5.18 2.59 5.27
C PHE A 185 -4.81 1.98 6.61
N TYR A 186 -4.08 2.76 7.42
CA TYR A 186 -3.72 2.35 8.76
C TYR A 186 -4.96 2.09 9.63
N GLU A 187 -5.96 2.98 9.61
CA GLU A 187 -7.20 2.80 10.37
C GLU A 187 -7.98 1.55 9.91
N ALA A 188 -8.10 1.35 8.58
CA ALA A 188 -8.75 0.17 8.04
C ALA A 188 -8.02 -1.13 8.43
N LEU A 189 -6.69 -1.12 8.46
CA LEU A 189 -5.89 -2.26 8.94
C LEU A 189 -6.14 -2.53 10.42
N ILE A 190 -6.15 -1.51 11.27
CA ILE A 190 -6.41 -1.70 12.70
C ILE A 190 -7.79 -2.29 12.93
N GLU A 191 -8.82 -1.81 12.23
CA GLU A 191 -10.17 -2.39 12.34
C GLU A 191 -10.23 -3.83 11.83
N LEU A 192 -9.45 -4.18 10.81
CA LEU A 192 -9.32 -5.56 10.36
C LEU A 192 -8.71 -6.42 11.48
N LEU A 193 -7.68 -5.93 12.17
CA LEU A 193 -7.10 -6.63 13.32
C LEU A 193 -8.09 -6.76 14.47
N LEU A 194 -8.87 -5.72 14.77
CA LEU A 194 -9.95 -5.78 15.77
C LEU A 194 -11.00 -6.84 15.42
N SER A 195 -11.29 -7.06 14.13
CA SER A 195 -12.22 -8.12 13.69
C SER A 195 -11.67 -9.53 13.88
N ILE A 196 -10.35 -9.68 13.97
CA ILE A 196 -9.64 -10.97 14.09
C ILE A 196 -9.39 -11.33 15.56
N LEU A 197 -8.98 -10.34 16.36
CA LEU A 197 -8.52 -10.55 17.72
C LEU A 197 -9.69 -10.83 18.68
N PRO A 198 -9.50 -11.67 19.71
CA PRO A 198 -10.54 -12.02 20.68
C PRO A 198 -10.70 -10.92 21.73
N ILE A 199 -10.99 -9.70 21.29
CA ILE A 199 -11.15 -8.52 22.14
C ILE A 199 -12.61 -8.46 22.61
N LYS A 200 -12.81 -8.12 23.88
CA LYS A 200 -14.17 -8.02 24.43
C LYS A 200 -14.91 -6.81 23.85
N PRO A 201 -16.22 -6.91 23.59
CA PRO A 201 -17.00 -5.79 23.04
C PRO A 201 -16.95 -4.51 23.88
N GLU A 202 -16.84 -4.64 25.21
CA GLU A 202 -16.72 -3.52 26.15
C GLU A 202 -15.44 -2.69 25.94
N ASP A 203 -14.33 -3.33 25.56
CA ASP A 203 -13.03 -2.68 25.36
C ASP A 203 -12.95 -1.96 23.99
N LEU A 204 -13.77 -2.35 23.01
CA LEU A 204 -13.69 -1.83 21.63
C LEU A 204 -13.90 -0.31 21.55
N LYS A 205 -14.74 0.25 22.43
CA LYS A 205 -15.00 1.70 22.44
C LYS A 205 -13.74 2.45 22.86
N GLU A 206 -13.15 2.05 23.98
CA GLU A 206 -11.92 2.65 24.50
C GLU A 206 -10.78 2.49 23.50
N ILE A 207 -10.61 1.30 22.90
CA ILE A 207 -9.57 1.07 21.89
C ILE A 207 -9.74 2.01 20.68
N ARG A 208 -10.96 2.18 20.17
CA ARG A 208 -11.23 3.08 19.02
C ARG A 208 -10.95 4.55 19.33
N GLU A 209 -11.23 5.00 20.55
CA GLU A 209 -10.90 6.37 20.99
C GLU A 209 -9.37 6.59 20.98
N HIS A 210 -8.61 5.58 21.39
CA HIS A 210 -7.14 5.63 21.32
C HIS A 210 -6.59 5.56 19.89
N ILE A 211 -7.24 4.79 19.00
CA ILE A 211 -6.81 4.60 17.61
C ILE A 211 -6.85 5.90 16.80
N GLN A 212 -7.77 6.83 17.11
CA GLN A 212 -7.89 8.10 16.40
C GLN A 212 -6.61 8.95 16.40
N TYR A 213 -5.66 8.68 17.31
CA TYR A 213 -4.40 9.41 17.47
C TYR A 213 -3.14 8.67 16.98
N VAL A 214 -3.29 7.49 16.34
CA VAL A 214 -2.17 6.56 16.10
C VAL A 214 -1.16 7.05 15.05
N SER A 215 -1.50 8.04 14.21
CA SER A 215 -0.50 8.68 13.34
C SER A 215 0.68 9.28 14.14
N SER A 216 0.45 9.66 15.40
CA SER A 216 1.50 10.15 16.31
C SER A 216 2.36 9.05 16.95
N THR A 217 1.85 7.81 17.06
CA THR A 217 2.59 6.68 17.66
C THR A 217 3.47 5.93 16.68
N PHE A 218 3.18 6.05 15.38
CA PHE A 218 3.95 5.39 14.32
C PHE A 218 5.47 5.62 14.43
N MET A 219 5.89 6.85 14.73
CA MET A 219 7.31 7.18 14.88
C MET A 219 7.95 6.53 16.11
N TYR A 220 7.19 6.35 17.19
CA TYR A 220 7.68 5.68 18.40
C TYR A 220 7.88 4.19 18.14
N ILE A 221 6.96 3.54 17.43
CA ILE A 221 7.09 2.13 17.04
C ILE A 221 8.27 1.96 16.08
N LEU A 222 8.40 2.85 15.10
CA LEU A 222 9.52 2.82 14.16
C LEU A 222 10.86 2.93 14.90
N LYS A 223 10.98 3.87 15.86
CA LYS A 223 12.15 3.98 16.72
C LYS A 223 12.38 2.71 17.56
N ALA A 224 11.32 2.15 18.14
CA ALA A 224 11.38 0.96 18.98
C ALA A 224 11.79 -0.31 18.20
N VAL A 225 11.36 -0.44 16.95
CA VAL A 225 11.77 -1.54 16.05
C VAL A 225 13.22 -1.39 15.60
N MET A 226 13.68 -0.15 15.39
CA MET A 226 15.04 0.15 14.92
C MET A 226 16.09 0.10 16.04
N ASN A 227 15.75 0.49 17.27
CA ASN A 227 16.69 0.58 18.39
C ASN A 227 16.05 0.16 19.72
N ASP A 228 16.77 -0.64 20.51
CA ASP A 228 16.36 -1.10 21.85
C ASP A 228 16.00 0.07 22.79
N ASN A 229 16.68 1.22 22.68
CA ASN A 229 16.36 2.40 23.48
C ASN A 229 14.99 3.01 23.14
N GLY A 230 14.52 2.84 21.90
CA GLY A 230 13.21 3.34 21.47
C GLY A 230 12.03 2.57 22.07
N ILE A 231 12.28 1.37 22.60
CA ILE A 231 11.24 0.54 23.23
C ILE A 231 10.77 1.20 24.53
N GLU A 232 11.67 1.80 25.31
CA GLU A 232 11.32 2.46 26.57
C GLU A 232 10.45 3.70 26.33
N ASP A 233 10.86 4.57 25.39
CA ASP A 233 10.09 5.74 24.97
C ASP A 233 8.68 5.36 24.50
N TYR A 234 8.58 4.25 23.75
CA TYR A 234 7.30 3.74 23.27
C TYR A 234 6.40 3.27 24.42
N MET A 235 6.95 2.50 25.37
CA MET A 235 6.21 2.03 26.52
C MET A 235 5.74 3.18 27.41
N GLU A 236 6.58 4.17 27.69
CA GLU A 236 6.17 5.35 28.46
C GLU A 236 5.02 6.10 27.77
N HIS A 237 5.10 6.26 26.46
CA HIS A 237 4.05 6.91 25.68
C HIS A 237 2.72 6.14 25.72
N LEU A 238 2.79 4.81 25.68
CA LEU A 238 1.63 3.93 25.76
C LEU A 238 0.96 3.98 27.14
N LEU A 239 1.73 3.96 28.22
CA LEU A 239 1.23 3.99 29.60
C LEU A 239 0.65 5.34 30.03
N LYS A 240 1.01 6.43 29.33
CA LYS A 240 0.33 7.73 29.48
C LYS A 240 -1.13 7.68 29.04
N LYS A 241 -1.50 6.72 28.19
CA LYS A 241 -2.84 6.60 27.61
C LYS A 241 -3.77 5.71 28.43
N THR A 242 -3.24 4.67 29.07
CA THR A 242 -4.04 3.71 29.83
C THR A 242 -3.27 3.18 31.04
N THR A 243 -3.99 2.94 32.12
CA THR A 243 -3.46 2.35 33.36
C THR A 243 -3.58 0.82 33.39
N SER A 244 -4.36 0.23 32.48
CA SER A 244 -4.53 -1.22 32.36
C SER A 244 -3.42 -1.82 31.50
N LEU A 245 -2.64 -2.76 32.06
CA LEU A 245 -1.58 -3.47 31.32
C LEU A 245 -2.13 -4.30 30.15
N THR A 246 -3.33 -4.87 30.31
CA THR A 246 -4.05 -5.60 29.26
C THR A 246 -4.44 -4.69 28.10
N MET A 247 -4.95 -3.49 28.41
CA MET A 247 -5.31 -2.49 27.41
C MET A 247 -4.05 -1.95 26.73
N ALA A 248 -3.02 -1.62 27.49
CA ALA A 248 -1.72 -1.19 26.98
C ALA A 248 -1.16 -2.22 25.99
N TYR A 249 -1.13 -3.50 26.38
CA TYR A 249 -0.70 -4.57 25.51
C TYR A 249 -1.54 -4.68 24.24
N THR A 250 -2.87 -4.58 24.34
CA THR A 250 -3.76 -4.68 23.19
C THR A 250 -3.50 -3.55 22.19
N LEU A 251 -3.38 -2.31 22.68
CA LEU A 251 -3.01 -1.17 21.85
C LEU A 251 -1.64 -1.40 21.20
N ALA A 252 -0.64 -1.81 21.98
CA ALA A 252 0.69 -2.03 21.45
C ALA A 252 0.73 -3.14 20.39
N PHE A 253 0.05 -4.25 20.64
CA PHE A 253 -0.03 -5.36 19.70
C PHE A 253 -0.69 -4.94 18.39
N LEU A 254 -1.82 -4.21 18.45
CA LEU A 254 -2.49 -3.68 17.27
C LEU A 254 -1.57 -2.75 16.46
N GLU A 255 -0.90 -1.82 17.15
CA GLU A 255 -0.07 -0.85 16.47
C GLU A 255 1.18 -1.49 15.84
N ILE A 256 1.85 -2.41 16.56
CA ILE A 256 3.00 -3.19 16.08
C ILE A 256 2.57 -4.06 14.89
N ALA A 257 1.45 -4.78 15.01
CA ALA A 257 0.92 -5.62 13.94
C ALA A 257 0.67 -4.79 12.68
N ALA A 258 -0.06 -3.68 12.78
CA ALA A 258 -0.32 -2.79 11.66
C ALA A 258 0.97 -2.26 11.04
N TYR A 259 1.94 -1.82 11.85
CA TYR A 259 3.26 -1.41 11.37
C TYR A 259 3.93 -2.50 10.53
N TYR A 260 4.02 -3.71 11.06
CA TYR A 260 4.60 -4.85 10.36
C TYR A 260 3.84 -5.17 9.06
N PHE A 261 2.52 -5.12 9.03
CA PHE A 261 1.76 -5.36 7.80
C PHE A 261 2.01 -4.28 6.73
N VAL A 262 2.11 -3.01 7.12
CA VAL A 262 2.41 -1.93 6.17
C VAL A 262 3.82 -2.07 5.61
N ILE A 263 4.82 -2.36 6.45
CA ILE A 263 6.23 -2.44 6.02
C ILE A 263 6.50 -3.66 5.15
N PHE A 264 5.97 -4.82 5.53
CA PHE A 264 6.33 -6.07 4.86
C PHE A 264 5.36 -6.45 3.75
N GLY A 265 4.18 -5.82 3.73
CA GLY A 265 3.10 -6.21 2.84
C GLY A 265 2.66 -7.67 3.05
N ASN A 266 2.94 -8.23 4.22
CA ASN A 266 2.68 -9.63 4.52
C ASN A 266 1.18 -9.88 4.68
N GLU A 267 0.82 -11.15 4.48
CA GLU A 267 -0.55 -11.65 4.61
C GLU A 267 -1.00 -11.66 6.08
N ILE A 268 -2.24 -11.27 6.34
CA ILE A 268 -2.83 -11.37 7.68
C ILE A 268 -3.47 -12.75 7.78
N GLU A 269 -2.83 -13.66 8.50
CA GLU A 269 -3.40 -14.97 8.83
C GLU A 269 -4.13 -14.90 10.18
N PRO A 270 -5.47 -15.02 10.20
CA PRO A 270 -6.24 -14.74 11.42
C PRO A 270 -5.88 -15.64 12.61
N GLU A 271 -5.79 -16.95 12.40
CA GLU A 271 -5.57 -17.92 13.47
C GLU A 271 -4.18 -17.81 14.12
N PRO A 272 -3.06 -17.77 13.38
CA PRO A 272 -1.74 -17.53 13.97
C PRO A 272 -1.68 -16.21 14.75
N LEU A 273 -2.27 -15.14 14.21
CA LEU A 273 -2.28 -13.84 14.86
C LEU A 273 -3.05 -13.87 16.19
N LYS A 274 -4.23 -14.52 16.20
CA LYS A 274 -5.06 -14.70 17.39
C LYS A 274 -4.37 -15.52 18.47
N LYS A 275 -3.71 -16.62 18.09
CA LYS A 275 -2.90 -17.44 19.01
C LYS A 275 -1.78 -16.62 19.63
N LYS A 276 -1.03 -15.88 18.80
CA LYS A 276 0.08 -15.05 19.26
C LYS A 276 -0.37 -13.97 20.25
N TYR A 277 -1.45 -13.25 19.93
CA TYR A 277 -2.04 -12.26 20.83
C TYR A 277 -2.38 -12.88 22.19
N THR A 278 -3.10 -14.01 22.17
CA THR A 278 -3.55 -14.68 23.40
C THR A 278 -2.36 -15.21 24.22
N TYR A 279 -1.35 -15.78 23.55
CA TYR A 279 -0.14 -16.35 24.16
C TYR A 279 0.67 -15.32 24.95
N HIS A 280 0.84 -14.12 24.41
CA HIS A 280 1.55 -13.04 25.09
C HIS A 280 0.69 -12.38 26.16
N LEU A 281 -0.61 -12.20 25.92
CA LEU A 281 -1.50 -11.54 26.87
C LEU A 281 -1.57 -12.29 28.21
N GLN A 282 -1.67 -13.63 28.19
CA GLN A 282 -1.71 -14.45 29.40
C GLN A 282 -0.41 -14.41 30.24
N ARG A 283 0.70 -13.90 29.68
CA ARG A 283 1.99 -13.80 30.37
C ARG A 283 2.19 -12.46 31.08
N ILE A 284 1.23 -11.55 30.96
CA ILE A 284 1.30 -10.22 31.58
C ILE A 284 0.61 -10.28 32.94
N ALA A 285 1.42 -10.29 34.01
CA ALA A 285 0.95 -10.25 35.39
C ALA A 285 1.26 -8.92 36.09
N ASP A 286 2.29 -8.23 35.63
CA ASP A 286 2.83 -7.01 36.22
C ASP A 286 3.57 -6.17 35.17
N PHE A 287 4.10 -5.03 35.60
CA PHE A 287 4.82 -4.12 34.71
C PHE A 287 6.09 -4.73 34.09
N SER A 288 6.79 -5.58 34.86
CA SER A 288 8.04 -6.22 34.41
C SER A 288 7.79 -7.23 33.30
N SER A 289 6.81 -8.11 33.50
CA SER A 289 6.33 -9.08 32.51
C SER A 289 5.75 -8.41 31.28
N PHE A 290 4.96 -7.34 31.45
CA PHE A 290 4.50 -6.48 30.35
C PHE A 290 5.66 -5.96 29.50
N LYS A 291 6.68 -5.35 30.12
CA LYS A 291 7.86 -4.82 29.43
C LYS A 291 8.61 -5.90 28.65
N ASN A 292 8.76 -7.09 29.23
CA ASN A 292 9.40 -8.21 28.55
C ASN A 292 8.59 -8.71 27.36
N VAL A 293 7.26 -8.81 27.52
CA VAL A 293 6.34 -9.21 26.44
C VAL A 293 6.38 -8.20 25.29
N ILE A 294 6.35 -6.89 25.55
CA ILE A 294 6.45 -5.88 24.48
C ILE A 294 7.78 -5.98 23.74
N LYS A 295 8.90 -6.18 24.44
CA LYS A 295 10.20 -6.41 23.80
C LYS A 295 10.18 -7.64 22.90
N GLU A 296 9.58 -8.73 23.38
CA GLU A 296 9.43 -9.97 22.60
C GLU A 296 8.56 -9.74 21.38
N VAL A 297 7.38 -9.13 21.52
CA VAL A 297 6.47 -8.82 20.41
C VAL A 297 7.13 -7.90 19.38
N ILE A 298 7.86 -6.86 19.78
CA ILE A 298 8.56 -5.96 18.85
C ILE A 298 9.66 -6.71 18.09
N LYS A 299 10.46 -7.52 18.78
CA LYS A 299 11.62 -8.22 18.19
C LYS A 299 11.22 -9.42 17.34
N ASN A 300 10.17 -10.11 17.75
CA ASN A 300 9.80 -11.43 17.26
C ASN A 300 8.40 -11.45 16.66
N PHE A 301 7.78 -10.30 16.33
CA PHE A 301 6.38 -10.27 15.85
C PHE A 301 6.09 -11.30 14.76
N TRP A 302 7.06 -11.55 13.88
CA TRP A 302 6.98 -12.51 12.78
C TRP A 302 7.64 -13.87 13.01
N SER A 303 8.41 -14.06 14.08
CA SER A 303 8.86 -15.41 14.48
C SER A 303 7.72 -16.10 15.23
N ASN A 304 7.31 -17.28 14.77
CA ASN A 304 6.27 -18.07 15.43
C ASN A 304 6.82 -18.65 16.75
N ASP A 305 6.14 -18.39 17.87
CA ASP A 305 6.60 -18.69 19.24
C ASP A 305 6.15 -20.07 19.78
N GLU A 306 5.79 -21.04 18.94
CA GLU A 306 5.39 -22.40 19.40
C GLU A 306 6.34 -23.46 18.80
N THR A 307 7.38 -23.81 19.57
CA THR A 307 8.24 -25.03 19.50
C THR A 307 8.62 -25.59 18.13
N VAL A 308 9.93 -25.73 17.89
CA VAL A 308 10.52 -26.61 16.86
C VAL A 308 10.33 -26.10 15.42
N GLU A 309 11.48 -25.89 14.78
CA GLU A 309 11.74 -25.78 13.34
C GLU A 309 10.51 -25.73 12.43
N HIS A 310 10.33 -24.60 11.73
CA HIS A 310 10.26 -24.57 10.26
C HIS A 310 10.50 -23.15 9.71
N PRO A 311 11.02 -23.02 8.46
CA PRO A 311 12.24 -22.29 8.20
C PRO A 311 12.06 -21.11 7.23
N HIS A 312 11.64 -19.93 7.69
CA HIS A 312 11.58 -18.74 6.83
C HIS A 312 12.14 -17.43 7.38
N SER A 313 13.02 -17.49 8.39
CA SER A 313 14.13 -16.53 8.35
C SER A 313 15.48 -17.21 8.51
N GLY A 314 15.72 -18.10 9.48
CA GLY A 314 17.10 -18.60 9.69
C GLY A 314 18.12 -17.46 9.92
N TYR A 315 17.63 -16.25 10.18
CA TYR A 315 18.39 -15.02 10.29
C TYR A 315 18.33 -14.53 11.73
N SER A 316 19.46 -14.06 12.23
CA SER A 316 19.57 -13.31 13.47
C SER A 316 18.72 -12.03 13.42
N ASN A 317 18.34 -11.53 14.60
CA ASN A 317 17.56 -10.29 14.72
C ASN A 317 18.23 -9.11 13.97
N LYS A 318 19.56 -9.00 14.05
CA LYS A 318 20.33 -7.95 13.36
C LYS A 318 20.25 -8.07 11.83
N VAL A 319 20.43 -9.27 11.28
CA VAL A 319 20.27 -9.51 9.84
C VAL A 319 18.83 -9.29 9.40
N TYR A 320 17.86 -9.66 10.24
CA TYR A 320 16.45 -9.39 9.98
C TYR A 320 16.16 -7.88 9.94
N GLN A 321 16.62 -7.10 10.92
CA GLN A 321 16.52 -5.63 10.93
C GLN A 321 17.12 -5.03 9.65
N CYS A 322 18.28 -5.52 9.22
CA CYS A 322 18.88 -5.12 7.96
C CYS A 322 17.97 -5.41 6.76
N ILE A 323 17.37 -6.59 6.68
CA ILE A 323 16.39 -6.93 5.63
C ILE A 323 15.22 -5.94 5.62
N LEU A 324 14.75 -5.49 6.79
CA LEU A 324 13.62 -4.56 6.89
C LEU A 324 14.02 -3.21 6.32
N TYR A 325 15.17 -2.72 6.76
CA TYR A 325 15.73 -1.47 6.31
C TYR A 325 15.92 -1.46 4.79
N ILE A 326 16.46 -2.55 4.23
CA ILE A 326 16.60 -2.72 2.78
C ILE A 326 15.24 -2.69 2.09
N ARG A 327 14.25 -3.42 2.58
CA ARG A 327 12.90 -3.46 1.96
C ARG A 327 12.18 -2.12 2.02
N GLN A 328 12.44 -1.32 3.04
CA GLN A 328 11.88 0.03 3.17
C GLN A 328 12.59 1.05 2.30
N ASN A 329 13.89 0.86 2.04
CA ASN A 329 14.73 1.87 1.40
C ASN A 329 15.37 1.40 0.09
N TYR A 330 14.94 0.29 -0.50
CA TYR A 330 15.60 -0.31 -1.67
C TYR A 330 15.73 0.65 -2.85
N PHE A 331 14.82 1.62 -2.99
CA PHE A 331 14.82 2.61 -4.06
C PHE A 331 15.88 3.70 -3.87
N LYS A 332 16.50 3.82 -2.69
CA LYS A 332 17.57 4.77 -2.37
C LYS A 332 18.95 4.17 -2.63
N ASP A 333 19.96 5.03 -2.68
CA ASP A 333 21.36 4.63 -2.79
C ASP A 333 21.89 4.11 -1.44
N LEU A 334 21.54 2.86 -1.11
CA LEU A 334 21.90 2.22 0.16
C LEU A 334 23.34 1.71 0.15
N SER A 335 24.07 2.03 1.20
CA SER A 335 25.41 1.49 1.47
C SER A 335 25.39 0.43 2.58
N LEU A 336 26.44 -0.38 2.64
CA LEU A 336 26.60 -1.36 3.73
C LEU A 336 26.93 -0.65 5.05
N GLU A 337 27.65 0.47 4.97
CA GLU A 337 28.02 1.33 6.08
C GLU A 337 26.77 1.89 6.76
N GLU A 338 25.85 2.46 5.98
CA GLU A 338 24.56 2.94 6.47
C GLU A 338 23.77 1.81 7.14
N LEU A 339 23.71 0.64 6.50
CA LEU A 339 23.01 -0.51 7.04
C LEU A 339 23.61 -1.00 8.37
N ALA A 340 24.92 -0.92 8.51
CA ALA A 340 25.67 -1.33 9.71
C ALA A 340 25.47 -0.33 10.85
N GLU A 341 25.45 0.97 10.56
CA GLU A 341 25.10 2.02 11.52
C GLU A 341 23.69 1.81 12.09
N GLN A 342 22.70 1.50 11.24
CA GLN A 342 21.32 1.27 11.69
C GLN A 342 21.18 0.15 12.72
N VAL A 343 22.06 -0.86 12.66
CA VAL A 343 22.01 -2.01 13.56
C VAL A 343 23.14 -2.01 14.59
N ASN A 344 23.92 -0.92 14.69
CA ASN A 344 25.08 -0.77 15.57
C ASN A 344 26.11 -1.91 15.42
N LEU A 345 26.47 -2.27 14.18
CA LEU A 345 27.49 -3.28 13.89
C LEU A 345 28.64 -2.70 13.06
N ASN A 346 29.79 -3.37 13.10
CA ASN A 346 30.86 -3.09 12.15
C ASN A 346 30.46 -3.59 10.75
N PRO A 347 30.68 -2.81 9.67
CA PRO A 347 30.30 -3.20 8.30
C PRO A 347 30.87 -4.54 7.84
N SER A 348 32.12 -4.85 8.17
CA SER A 348 32.77 -6.12 7.80
C SER A 348 32.12 -7.31 8.51
N TYR A 349 31.77 -7.13 9.77
CA TYR A 349 31.04 -8.14 10.53
C TYR A 349 29.63 -8.32 9.94
N LEU A 350 28.90 -7.24 9.68
CA LEU A 350 27.57 -7.30 9.06
C LEU A 350 27.61 -8.01 7.70
N SER A 351 28.59 -7.70 6.85
CA SER A 351 28.76 -8.37 5.54
C SER A 351 28.86 -9.90 5.68
N SER A 352 29.65 -10.35 6.64
CA SER A 352 29.91 -11.78 6.85
C SER A 352 28.68 -12.50 7.41
N ILE A 353 28.03 -11.96 8.45
CA ILE A 353 26.82 -12.57 9.02
C ILE A 353 25.65 -12.51 8.04
N PHE A 354 25.48 -11.41 7.30
CA PHE A 354 24.40 -11.28 6.31
C PHE A 354 24.58 -12.30 5.19
N LYS A 355 25.80 -12.45 4.64
CA LYS A 355 26.08 -13.45 3.61
C LYS A 355 25.91 -14.88 4.12
N LYS A 356 26.35 -15.16 5.35
CA LYS A 356 26.23 -16.47 5.99
C LYS A 356 24.77 -16.87 6.19
N GLU A 357 23.97 -15.95 6.68
CA GLU A 357 22.58 -16.20 7.04
C GLU A 357 21.66 -16.15 5.82
N VAL A 358 21.74 -15.08 5.01
CA VAL A 358 20.89 -14.85 3.80
C VAL A 358 21.34 -15.66 2.58
N GLY A 359 22.55 -16.20 2.61
CA GLY A 359 23.13 -16.97 1.50
C GLY A 359 23.63 -16.11 0.33
N MET A 360 23.49 -14.80 0.41
CA MET A 360 23.93 -13.84 -0.61
C MET A 360 24.40 -12.53 0.05
N THR A 361 25.20 -11.75 -0.66
CA THR A 361 25.66 -10.46 -0.14
C THR A 361 24.51 -9.46 -0.05
N PHE A 362 24.67 -8.45 0.80
CA PHE A 362 23.75 -7.30 0.88
C PHE A 362 23.45 -6.71 -0.51
N LEU A 363 24.47 -6.48 -1.33
CA LEU A 363 24.31 -5.89 -2.65
C LEU A 363 23.51 -6.79 -3.59
N GLN A 364 23.75 -8.10 -3.55
CA GLN A 364 22.97 -9.09 -4.30
C GLN A 364 21.51 -9.09 -3.85
N TYR A 365 21.26 -9.11 -2.55
CA TYR A 365 19.91 -9.10 -1.98
C TYR A 365 19.14 -7.82 -2.35
N LEU A 366 19.81 -6.66 -2.27
CA LEU A 366 19.24 -5.38 -2.70
C LEU A 366 18.88 -5.43 -4.19
N GLN A 367 19.79 -5.88 -5.06
CA GLN A 367 19.51 -6.05 -6.48
C GLN A 367 18.32 -6.96 -6.73
N ASP A 368 18.22 -8.07 -6.01
CA ASP A 368 17.13 -9.03 -6.10
C ASP A 368 15.76 -8.41 -5.79
N ILE A 369 15.69 -7.61 -4.72
CA ILE A 369 14.48 -6.86 -4.36
C ILE A 369 14.12 -5.87 -5.45
N ARG A 370 15.10 -5.08 -5.93
CA ARG A 370 14.87 -4.09 -6.99
C ARG A 370 14.36 -4.73 -8.27
N LEU A 371 14.92 -5.88 -8.65
CA LEU A 371 14.51 -6.65 -9.82
C LEU A 371 13.09 -7.21 -9.68
N LYS A 372 12.73 -7.78 -8.53
CA LYS A 372 11.36 -8.25 -8.25
C LYS A 372 10.35 -7.11 -8.35
N LYS A 373 10.66 -5.95 -7.75
CA LYS A 373 9.83 -4.74 -7.87
C LYS A 373 9.76 -4.21 -9.30
N ALA A 374 10.84 -4.31 -10.06
CA ALA A 374 10.82 -3.96 -11.48
C ALA A 374 9.91 -4.89 -12.27
N CYS A 375 9.93 -6.21 -12.02
CA CYS A 375 8.99 -7.16 -12.62
C CYS A 375 7.53 -6.83 -12.30
N ASP A 376 7.23 -6.47 -11.04
CA ASP A 376 5.89 -6.04 -10.64
C ASP A 376 5.44 -4.80 -11.44
N LEU A 377 6.31 -3.81 -11.61
CA LEU A 377 6.02 -2.61 -12.41
C LEU A 377 5.93 -2.92 -13.90
N LEU A 378 6.80 -3.78 -14.43
CA LEU A 378 6.77 -4.20 -15.83
C LEU A 378 5.45 -4.92 -16.16
N LYS A 379 4.90 -5.70 -15.22
CA LYS A 379 3.64 -6.43 -15.39
C LYS A 379 2.42 -5.51 -15.23
N ASN A 380 2.41 -4.66 -14.21
CA ASN A 380 1.22 -3.91 -13.82
C ASN A 380 1.20 -2.46 -14.35
N SER A 381 2.20 -2.04 -15.11
CA SER A 381 2.35 -0.65 -15.57
C SER A 381 2.91 -0.59 -17.00
N PRO A 382 2.12 -1.02 -18.01
CA PRO A 382 2.58 -1.13 -19.40
C PRO A 382 3.06 0.20 -19.99
N ASP A 383 2.54 1.32 -19.48
CA ASP A 383 2.84 2.68 -19.97
C ASP A 383 4.12 3.27 -19.38
N LEU A 384 4.70 2.66 -18.34
CA LEU A 384 5.99 3.11 -17.82
C LEU A 384 7.11 2.67 -18.76
N THR A 385 7.99 3.60 -19.12
CA THR A 385 9.22 3.24 -19.84
C THR A 385 10.12 2.41 -18.93
N VAL A 386 10.94 1.55 -19.53
CA VAL A 386 11.88 0.71 -18.77
C VAL A 386 12.92 1.56 -18.07
N GLU A 387 13.31 2.68 -18.68
CA GLU A 387 14.19 3.70 -18.10
C GLU A 387 13.57 4.32 -16.84
N SER A 388 12.27 4.64 -16.88
CA SER A 388 11.54 5.14 -15.71
C SER A 388 11.50 4.07 -14.61
N ILE A 389 11.16 2.83 -14.94
CA ILE A 389 11.12 1.71 -13.97
C ILE A 389 12.48 1.50 -13.31
N SER A 390 13.57 1.54 -14.09
CA SER A 390 14.94 1.45 -13.59
C SER A 390 15.22 2.47 -12.50
N SER A 391 14.90 3.74 -12.75
CA SER A 391 15.09 4.82 -11.78
C SER A 391 14.21 4.63 -10.55
N HIS A 392 12.95 4.24 -10.73
CA HIS A 392 12.00 4.06 -9.62
C HIS A 392 12.40 2.94 -8.65
N VAL A 393 13.00 1.87 -9.15
CA VAL A 393 13.46 0.78 -8.29
C VAL A 393 14.86 1.03 -7.71
N GLY A 394 15.49 2.16 -8.02
CA GLY A 394 16.75 2.60 -7.40
C GLY A 394 18.03 2.22 -8.15
N PHE A 395 17.97 1.92 -9.46
CA PHE A 395 19.19 1.79 -10.27
C PHE A 395 19.68 3.15 -10.75
N ARG A 396 20.95 3.47 -10.47
CA ARG A 396 21.58 4.75 -10.85
C ARG A 396 21.60 5.00 -12.36
N THR A 397 21.69 3.94 -13.17
CA THR A 397 21.69 4.07 -14.63
C THR A 397 20.81 2.99 -15.28
N PRO A 398 19.99 3.35 -16.29
CA PRO A 398 19.22 2.38 -17.06
C PRO A 398 20.11 1.29 -17.68
N SER A 399 21.28 1.65 -18.21
CA SER A 399 22.22 0.70 -18.82
C SER A 399 22.65 -0.41 -17.85
N TYR A 400 22.90 -0.06 -16.58
CA TYR A 400 23.23 -1.04 -15.55
C TYR A 400 22.03 -1.92 -15.19
N PHE A 401 20.83 -1.34 -15.08
CA PHE A 401 19.60 -2.09 -14.88
C PHE A 401 19.36 -3.12 -15.99
N TYR A 402 19.44 -2.73 -17.27
CA TYR A 402 19.29 -3.63 -18.41
C TYR A 402 20.27 -4.82 -18.33
N LYS A 403 21.53 -4.55 -17.95
CA LYS A 403 22.57 -5.58 -17.77
C LYS A 403 22.21 -6.56 -16.65
N VAL A 404 21.88 -6.05 -15.46
CA VAL A 404 21.56 -6.86 -14.28
C VAL A 404 20.27 -7.66 -14.50
N PHE A 405 19.23 -7.03 -15.06
CA PHE A 405 17.97 -7.69 -15.36
C PHE A 405 18.14 -8.84 -16.36
N ARG A 406 18.90 -8.62 -17.43
CA ARG A 406 19.18 -9.67 -18.42
C ARG A 406 20.03 -10.80 -17.84
N ALA A 407 20.99 -10.49 -16.98
CA ALA A 407 21.78 -11.52 -16.30
C ALA A 407 20.91 -12.39 -15.38
N HIS A 408 19.92 -11.79 -14.71
CA HIS A 408 19.05 -12.49 -13.77
C HIS A 408 17.92 -13.28 -14.45
N TYR A 409 17.26 -12.72 -15.47
CA TYR A 409 16.08 -13.32 -16.11
C TYR A 409 16.34 -13.88 -17.52
N GLY A 410 17.56 -13.78 -18.04
CA GLY A 410 17.97 -14.26 -19.36
C GLY A 410 17.50 -13.42 -20.56
N ILE A 411 16.55 -12.50 -20.35
CA ILE A 411 15.94 -11.65 -21.38
C ILE A 411 15.91 -10.18 -20.94
N SER A 412 15.77 -9.25 -21.91
CA SER A 412 15.65 -7.83 -21.58
C SER A 412 14.30 -7.53 -20.89
N PRO A 413 14.22 -6.46 -20.08
CA PRO A 413 12.96 -6.02 -19.45
C PRO A 413 11.81 -5.86 -20.45
N ASN A 414 12.07 -5.27 -21.62
CA ASN A 414 11.08 -5.13 -22.70
C ASN A 414 10.60 -6.49 -23.20
N LYS A 415 11.50 -7.44 -23.49
CA LYS A 415 11.12 -8.80 -23.90
C LYS A 415 10.37 -9.55 -22.80
N TRP A 416 10.77 -9.35 -21.54
CA TRP A 416 10.09 -9.93 -20.38
C TRP A 416 8.65 -9.45 -20.27
N ARG A 417 8.44 -8.13 -20.42
CA ARG A 417 7.11 -7.50 -20.47
C ARG A 417 6.24 -8.11 -21.56
N PHE A 418 6.74 -8.15 -22.80
CA PHE A 418 5.99 -8.74 -23.92
C PHE A 418 5.63 -10.21 -23.68
N LYS A 419 6.59 -11.04 -23.23
CA LYS A 419 6.35 -12.48 -23.04
C LYS A 419 5.24 -12.78 -22.04
N LYS A 420 5.07 -11.95 -21.00
CA LYS A 420 4.02 -12.15 -19.99
C LYS A 420 2.64 -11.66 -20.43
N LEU A 421 2.56 -10.66 -21.30
CA LEU A 421 1.30 -10.16 -21.87
C LEU A 421 0.62 -11.15 -22.83
N PHE A 422 1.35 -12.13 -23.39
CA PHE A 422 0.83 -13.13 -24.33
C PHE A 422 0.69 -14.55 -23.72
N GLN A 423 0.89 -14.69 -22.40
CA GLN A 423 0.77 -15.97 -21.67
C GLN A 423 -0.34 -15.97 -20.61
N GLU A 424 -1.09 -14.86 -20.48
CA GLU A 424 -2.34 -14.72 -19.73
C GLU A 424 -3.45 -14.40 -20.75
#